data_AF-A0A956HA96-F1
#
_entry.id   AF-A0A956HA96-F1
#
_cell.length_a   1.000
_cell.length_b   1.000
_cell.length_c   1.000
_cell.angle_alpha   90.00
_cell.angle_beta   90.00
_cell.angle_gamma   90.00
#
_symmetry.space_group_name_H-M   'P 1'
#
loop_
_entity.id
_entity.type
_entity.pdbx_description
1 polymer ?
#
loop_
_entity_poly.entity_id
_entity_poly.type
_entity_poly.pdbx_seq_one_letter_code
_entity_poly.pdbx_strand_id
1 'polypeptide(L)'
;MGPTEFRERVAALKHDLGKYVAWMSANFPADAWEPPLEDAVLDALQRDLLATRRRADGTPEAAWEVWERLSGDLERPLADELARVADAVGALRSIEPSLRARDRAALADHAPAIQEAQRTIRDELRALQRRLTRG
;
A
#
# COMPACT_ATOMS: atom_id res chain seq x y z
N MET A 1 23.12 5.53 3.83
CA MET A 1 22.37 4.73 4.82
C MET A 1 23.19 3.49 5.17
N GLY A 2 23.32 3.15 6.46
CA GLY A 2 24.04 1.92 6.87
C GLY A 2 23.20 0.64 6.68
N PRO A 3 23.80 -0.57 6.65
CA PRO A 3 23.04 -1.82 6.50
C PRO A 3 21.95 -2.04 7.56
N THR A 4 22.22 -1.69 8.82
CA THR A 4 21.26 -1.79 9.92
C THR A 4 20.07 -0.85 9.70
N GLU A 5 20.35 0.40 9.37
CA GLU A 5 19.34 1.43 9.10
C GLU A 5 18.45 1.04 7.90
N PHE A 6 19.03 0.43 6.87
CA PHE A 6 18.26 -0.11 5.73
C PHE A 6 17.31 -1.24 6.18
N ARG A 7 17.78 -2.18 7.00
CA ARG A 7 16.95 -3.27 7.54
C ARG A 7 15.80 -2.73 8.39
N GLU A 8 16.07 -1.74 9.23
CA GLU A 8 15.04 -1.06 10.04
C GLU A 8 14.01 -0.36 9.15
N ARG A 9 14.46 0.27 8.06
CA ARG A 9 13.55 0.94 7.13
C ARG A 9 12.64 -0.03 6.39
N VAL A 10 13.16 -1.16 5.93
CA VAL A 10 12.36 -2.23 5.31
C VAL A 10 11.38 -2.82 6.32
N ALA A 11 11.80 -3.02 7.58
CA ALA A 11 10.92 -3.50 8.63
C ALA A 11 9.77 -2.50 8.90
N ALA A 12 10.07 -1.20 8.92
CA ALA A 12 9.07 -0.14 9.05
C ALA A 12 8.10 -0.13 7.85
N LEU A 13 8.60 -0.21 6.62
CA LEU A 13 7.76 -0.31 5.41
C LEU A 13 6.83 -1.51 5.48
N LYS A 14 7.35 -2.69 5.83
CA LYS A 14 6.53 -3.89 5.99
C LYS A 14 5.45 -3.72 7.05
N HIS A 15 5.78 -3.09 8.19
CA HIS A 15 4.83 -2.88 9.29
C HIS A 15 3.78 -1.82 8.96
N ASP A 16 4.18 -0.67 8.45
CA ASP A 16 3.31 0.50 8.29
C ASP A 16 2.56 0.48 6.96
N LEU A 17 3.18 0.00 5.88
CA LEU A 17 2.56 -0.08 4.56
C LEU A 17 2.07 -1.50 4.28
N GLY A 18 2.97 -2.49 4.32
CA GLY A 18 2.63 -3.87 3.95
C GLY A 18 1.45 -4.44 4.76
N LYS A 19 1.39 -4.17 6.06
CA LYS A 19 0.29 -4.66 6.91
C LYS A 19 -1.04 -3.95 6.64
N TYR A 20 -1.01 -2.64 6.38
CA TYR A 20 -2.20 -1.79 6.46
C TYR A 20 -2.78 -1.38 5.11
N VAL A 21 -2.03 -1.50 4.01
CA VAL A 21 -2.50 -1.14 2.65
C VAL A 21 -3.69 -1.97 2.16
N ALA A 22 -3.98 -3.08 2.83
CA ALA A 22 -5.09 -3.98 2.54
C ALA A 22 -5.57 -4.70 3.82
N TRP A 23 -5.70 -3.96 4.93
CA TRP A 23 -6.10 -4.51 6.22
C TRP A 23 -7.58 -4.87 6.26
N MET A 24 -8.43 -4.00 5.71
CA MET A 24 -9.88 -4.18 5.67
C MET A 24 -10.34 -4.76 4.34
N SER A 25 -9.90 -4.18 3.22
CA SER A 25 -10.42 -4.49 1.87
C SER A 25 -10.11 -5.93 1.44
N ALA A 26 -9.03 -6.52 1.94
CA ALA A 26 -8.65 -7.90 1.62
C ALA A 26 -9.59 -8.97 2.22
N ASN A 27 -10.49 -8.59 3.13
CA ASN A 27 -11.44 -9.55 3.75
C ASN A 27 -12.76 -9.67 2.98
N PHE A 28 -12.95 -8.86 1.95
CA PHE A 28 -14.14 -8.96 1.10
C PHE A 28 -13.99 -10.11 0.09
N PRO A 29 -15.07 -10.87 -0.15
CA PRO A 29 -15.08 -11.91 -1.18
C PRO A 29 -14.97 -11.30 -2.58
N ALA A 30 -14.66 -12.12 -3.59
CA ALA A 30 -14.38 -11.65 -4.94
C ALA A 30 -15.58 -10.95 -5.61
N ASP A 31 -16.79 -11.43 -5.34
CA ASP A 31 -18.06 -10.87 -5.83
C ASP A 31 -18.35 -9.46 -5.29
N ALA A 32 -17.86 -9.12 -4.08
CA ALA A 32 -18.00 -7.77 -3.54
C ALA A 32 -17.22 -6.69 -4.33
N TRP A 33 -16.31 -7.11 -5.23
CA TRP A 33 -15.57 -6.21 -6.11
C TRP A 33 -16.23 -6.05 -7.49
N GLU A 34 -17.34 -6.76 -7.75
CA GLU A 34 -18.12 -6.58 -8.97
C GLU A 34 -19.00 -5.32 -8.88
N PRO A 35 -19.26 -4.64 -10.01
CA PRO A 35 -20.12 -3.47 -10.01
C PRO A 35 -21.60 -3.85 -9.76
N PRO A 36 -22.35 -3.06 -8.97
CA PRO A 36 -21.91 -1.87 -8.26
C PRO A 36 -21.18 -2.18 -6.95
N LEU A 37 -20.04 -1.51 -6.70
CA LEU A 37 -19.32 -1.64 -5.43
C LEU A 37 -20.18 -1.19 -4.25
N GLU A 38 -20.27 -2.04 -3.23
CA GLU A 38 -20.94 -1.74 -1.98
C GLU A 38 -20.19 -0.66 -1.17
N ASP A 39 -20.93 0.12 -0.38
CA ASP A 39 -20.33 1.15 0.48
C ASP A 39 -19.32 0.58 1.47
N ALA A 40 -19.52 -0.65 1.94
CA ALA A 40 -18.59 -1.32 2.84
C ALA A 40 -17.20 -1.53 2.20
N VAL A 41 -17.16 -1.85 0.90
CA VAL A 41 -15.90 -2.00 0.14
C VAL A 41 -15.22 -0.66 -0.04
N LEU A 42 -15.99 0.38 -0.38
CA LEU A 42 -15.47 1.75 -0.53
C LEU A 42 -14.90 2.28 0.80
N ASP A 43 -15.60 2.08 1.90
CA ASP A 43 -15.17 2.50 3.23
C ASP A 43 -13.89 1.77 3.67
N ALA A 44 -13.80 0.48 3.37
CA ALA A 44 -12.61 -0.31 3.62
C ALA A 44 -11.42 0.18 2.78
N LEU A 45 -11.62 0.43 1.48
CA LEU A 45 -10.61 0.97 0.57
C LEU A 45 -10.12 2.36 1.00
N GLN A 46 -11.04 3.27 1.35
CA GLN A 46 -10.66 4.59 1.83
C GLN A 46 -9.85 4.51 3.13
N ARG A 47 -10.23 3.62 4.06
CA ARG A 47 -9.45 3.43 5.30
C ARG A 47 -8.07 2.85 5.01
N ASP A 48 -7.99 1.84 4.16
CA ASP A 48 -6.72 1.17 3.84
C ASP A 48 -5.77 2.06 3.03
N LEU A 49 -6.29 2.93 2.15
CA LEU A 49 -5.47 3.70 1.20
C LEU A 49 -5.32 5.19 1.53
N LEU A 50 -6.37 5.85 2.04
CA LEU A 50 -6.32 7.29 2.43
C LEU A 50 -5.98 7.49 3.90
N ALA A 51 -6.07 6.44 4.72
CA ALA A 51 -5.79 6.47 6.15
C ALA A 51 -5.01 5.23 6.62
N THR A 52 -4.10 4.73 5.77
CA THR A 52 -3.25 3.55 5.99
C THR A 52 -2.58 3.59 7.37
N ARG A 53 -2.08 4.75 7.78
CA ARG A 53 -1.55 5.01 9.11
C ARG A 53 -2.14 6.28 9.70
N ARG A 54 -1.88 6.49 10.99
CA ARG A 54 -2.07 7.77 11.67
C ARG A 54 -0.73 8.23 12.20
N ARG A 55 -0.40 9.48 11.98
CA ARG A 55 0.75 10.15 12.58
C ARG A 55 0.51 10.37 14.08
N ALA A 56 1.56 10.74 14.80
CA ALA A 56 1.50 10.95 16.25
C ALA A 56 0.51 12.05 16.67
N ASP A 57 0.27 13.03 15.80
CA ASP A 57 -0.71 14.11 15.96
C ASP A 57 -2.15 13.69 15.61
N GLY A 58 -2.36 12.43 15.21
CA GLY A 58 -3.66 11.88 14.84
C GLY A 58 -4.05 12.08 13.37
N THR A 59 -3.24 12.81 12.59
CA THR A 59 -3.46 13.05 11.16
C THR A 59 -3.38 11.73 10.39
N PRO A 60 -4.38 11.39 9.54
CA PRO A 60 -4.30 10.21 8.69
C PRO A 60 -3.17 10.37 7.65
N GLU A 61 -2.52 9.26 7.35
CA GLU A 61 -1.46 9.16 6.35
C GLU A 61 -1.85 8.10 5.32
N ALA A 62 -1.92 8.50 4.06
CA ALA A 62 -2.24 7.64 2.93
C ALA A 62 -1.08 6.71 2.57
N ALA A 63 -1.36 5.65 1.82
CA ALA A 63 -0.37 4.62 1.48
C ALA A 63 0.86 5.20 0.77
N TRP A 64 0.66 6.14 -0.16
CA TRP A 64 1.74 6.82 -0.86
C TRP A 64 2.53 7.79 0.03
N GLU A 65 1.89 8.42 1.01
CA GLU A 65 2.59 9.27 1.98
C GLU A 65 3.44 8.44 2.95
N VAL A 66 2.94 7.28 3.39
CA VAL A 66 3.73 6.30 4.17
C VAL A 66 4.96 5.88 3.37
N TRP A 67 4.78 5.56 2.09
CA TRP A 67 5.88 5.20 1.20
C TRP A 67 6.89 6.36 1.07
N GLU A 68 6.45 7.57 0.75
CA GLU A 68 7.33 8.74 0.59
C GLU A 68 8.15 9.00 1.86
N ARG A 69 7.51 8.99 3.04
CA ARG A 69 8.17 9.20 4.33
C ARG A 69 9.22 8.13 4.65
N LEU A 70 8.96 6.87 4.30
CA LEU A 70 9.85 5.76 4.62
C LEU A 70 10.87 5.46 3.51
N SER A 71 10.65 5.92 2.27
CA SER A 71 11.55 5.66 1.14
C SER A 71 12.36 6.88 0.70
N GLY A 72 12.05 8.08 1.21
CA GLY A 72 12.68 9.34 0.79
C GLY A 72 14.21 9.34 0.84
N ASP A 73 14.80 8.71 1.87
CA ASP A 73 16.26 8.68 2.06
C ASP A 73 16.92 7.39 1.53
N LEU A 74 16.16 6.54 0.83
CA LEU A 74 16.72 5.32 0.24
C LEU A 74 17.56 5.67 -0.98
N GLU A 75 18.80 5.15 -0.98
CA GLU A 75 19.73 5.33 -2.09
C GLU A 75 19.17 4.72 -3.39
N ARG A 76 19.44 5.39 -4.51
CA ARG A 76 19.04 4.95 -5.84
C ARG A 76 20.24 4.35 -6.58
N PRO A 77 20.05 3.28 -7.38
CA PRO A 77 18.79 2.60 -7.67
C PRO A 77 18.25 1.80 -6.47
N LEU A 78 16.92 1.69 -6.37
CA LEU A 78 16.31 0.83 -5.36
C LEU A 78 16.61 -0.65 -5.64
N ALA A 79 16.62 -1.46 -4.59
CA ALA A 79 16.51 -2.91 -4.75
C ALA A 79 15.24 -3.28 -5.54
N ASP A 80 15.30 -4.33 -6.34
CA ASP A 80 14.20 -4.74 -7.23
C ASP A 80 12.85 -4.86 -6.52
N GLU A 81 12.81 -5.44 -5.31
CA GLU A 81 11.59 -5.54 -4.51
C GLU A 81 11.02 -4.16 -4.16
N LEU A 82 11.88 -3.20 -3.80
CA LEU A 82 11.46 -1.83 -3.48
C LEU A 82 11.05 -1.03 -4.72
N ALA A 83 11.65 -1.32 -5.89
CA ALA A 83 11.19 -0.74 -7.15
C ALA A 83 9.77 -1.21 -7.48
N ARG A 84 9.48 -2.52 -7.36
CA ARG A 84 8.13 -3.07 -7.54
C ARG A 84 7.12 -2.52 -6.54
N VAL A 85 7.53 -2.30 -5.28
CA VAL A 85 6.70 -1.62 -4.27
C VAL A 85 6.41 -0.17 -4.69
N ALA A 86 7.41 0.56 -5.19
CA ALA A 86 7.22 1.94 -5.66
C ALA A 86 6.20 2.02 -6.80
N ASP A 87 6.28 1.11 -7.78
CA ASP A 87 5.35 1.06 -8.90
C ASP A 87 3.92 0.72 -8.44
N ALA A 88 3.78 -0.27 -7.54
CA ALA A 88 2.49 -0.63 -6.97
C ALA A 88 1.86 0.52 -6.15
N VAL A 89 2.66 1.24 -5.36
CA VAL A 89 2.20 2.46 -4.65
C VAL A 89 1.78 3.54 -5.66
N GLY A 90 2.52 3.71 -6.75
CA GLY A 90 2.16 4.63 -7.83
C GLY A 90 0.80 4.31 -8.45
N ALA A 91 0.53 3.02 -8.69
CA ALA A 91 -0.77 2.56 -9.19
C ALA A 91 -1.91 2.82 -8.19
N LEU A 92 -1.67 2.67 -6.88
CA LEU A 92 -2.66 3.02 -5.86
C LEU A 92 -2.87 4.54 -5.74
N ARG A 93 -1.84 5.34 -5.97
CA ARG A 93 -1.97 6.80 -5.95
C ARG A 93 -2.76 7.33 -7.15
N SER A 94 -2.63 6.71 -8.32
CA SER A 94 -3.33 7.19 -9.52
C SER A 94 -4.86 7.11 -9.40
N ILE A 95 -5.37 6.23 -8.53
CA ILE A 95 -6.80 6.10 -8.24
C ILE A 95 -7.31 7.03 -7.12
N GLU A 96 -6.44 7.85 -6.52
CA GLU A 96 -6.81 8.78 -5.44
C GLU A 96 -8.03 9.66 -5.78
N PRO A 97 -8.15 10.26 -6.98
CA PRO A 97 -9.32 11.07 -7.32
C PRO A 97 -10.62 10.26 -7.23
N SER A 98 -10.64 9.04 -7.76
CA SER A 98 -11.80 8.15 -7.74
C SER A 98 -12.15 7.70 -6.32
N LEU A 99 -11.14 7.41 -5.48
CA LEU A 99 -11.33 7.12 -4.05
C LEU A 99 -11.97 8.29 -3.31
N ARG A 100 -11.48 9.52 -3.52
CA ARG A 100 -12.01 10.72 -2.84
C ARG A 100 -13.43 11.06 -3.32
N ALA A 101 -13.70 10.91 -4.62
CA ALA A 101 -15.02 11.13 -5.20
C ALA A 101 -16.02 9.99 -4.89
N ARG A 102 -15.55 8.86 -4.34
CA ARG A 102 -16.32 7.62 -4.19
C ARG A 102 -16.96 7.18 -5.52
N ASP A 103 -16.19 7.29 -6.61
CA ASP A 103 -16.63 6.87 -7.94
C ASP A 103 -16.62 5.34 -8.05
N ARG A 104 -17.79 4.74 -7.84
CA ARG A 104 -17.98 3.29 -7.83
C ARG A 104 -17.62 2.64 -9.16
N ALA A 105 -17.95 3.28 -10.27
CA ALA A 105 -17.71 2.72 -11.60
C ALA A 105 -16.21 2.68 -11.87
N ALA A 106 -15.52 3.82 -11.67
CA ALA A 106 -14.08 3.88 -11.84
C ALA A 106 -13.34 2.93 -10.89
N LEU A 107 -13.77 2.82 -9.63
CA LEU A 107 -13.13 1.92 -8.67
C LEU A 107 -13.37 0.43 -8.99
N ALA A 108 -14.55 0.07 -9.53
CA ALA A 108 -14.80 -1.28 -10.02
C ALA A 108 -13.89 -1.62 -11.22
N ASP A 109 -13.76 -0.69 -12.17
CA ASP A 109 -12.87 -0.85 -13.33
C ASP A 109 -11.39 -1.01 -12.91
N HIS A 110 -10.99 -0.36 -11.83
CA HIS A 110 -9.65 -0.47 -11.26
C HIS A 110 -9.46 -1.63 -10.27
N ALA A 111 -10.51 -2.36 -9.89
CA ALA A 111 -10.45 -3.37 -8.83
C ALA A 111 -9.33 -4.41 -9.01
N PRO A 112 -9.11 -4.99 -10.21
CA PRO A 112 -8.00 -5.94 -10.41
C PRO A 112 -6.63 -5.31 -10.16
N ALA A 113 -6.43 -4.06 -10.60
CA ALA A 113 -5.17 -3.34 -10.43
C ALA A 113 -4.92 -2.97 -8.97
N ILE A 114 -5.96 -2.58 -8.23
CA ILE A 114 -5.89 -2.29 -6.79
C ILE A 114 -5.46 -3.53 -6.03
N GLN A 115 -6.16 -4.65 -6.26
CA GLN A 115 -5.87 -5.91 -5.58
C GLN A 115 -4.47 -6.42 -5.88
N GLU A 116 -4.02 -6.29 -7.14
CA GLU A 116 -2.67 -6.67 -7.51
C GLU A 116 -1.62 -5.80 -6.82
N ALA A 117 -1.77 -4.46 -6.85
CA ALA A 117 -0.84 -3.57 -6.17
C ALA A 117 -0.75 -3.85 -4.65
N GLN A 118 -1.89 -4.06 -3.99
CA GLN A 118 -1.95 -4.44 -2.57
C GLN A 118 -1.18 -5.74 -2.28
N ARG A 119 -1.33 -6.76 -3.14
CA ARG A 119 -0.62 -8.03 -3.03
C ARG A 119 0.88 -7.87 -3.30
N THR A 120 1.28 -7.17 -4.37
CA THR A 120 2.67 -6.87 -4.69
C THR A 120 3.38 -6.21 -3.50
N ILE A 121 2.79 -5.16 -2.93
CA ILE A 121 3.38 -4.45 -1.78
C ILE A 121 3.64 -5.42 -0.61
N ARG A 122 2.66 -6.25 -0.28
CA ARG A 122 2.76 -7.22 0.82
C ARG A 122 3.85 -8.26 0.58
N ASP A 123 3.86 -8.84 -0.61
CA ASP A 123 4.72 -9.98 -0.91
C ASP A 123 6.18 -9.54 -1.10
N GLU A 124 6.43 -8.42 -1.78
CA GLU A 124 7.76 -7.88 -2.00
C GLU A 124 8.42 -7.40 -0.68
N LEU A 125 7.68 -6.68 0.17
CA LEU A 125 8.21 -6.27 1.48
C LEU A 125 8.48 -7.47 2.38
N ARG A 126 7.66 -8.53 2.29
CA ARG A 126 7.89 -9.79 3.02
C ARG A 126 9.10 -10.53 2.49
N ALA A 127 9.27 -10.62 1.18
CA ALA A 127 10.40 -11.26 0.52
C ALA A 127 11.71 -10.55 0.87
N LEU A 128 11.74 -9.22 0.74
CA LEU A 128 12.91 -8.41 1.08
C LEU A 128 13.29 -8.53 2.56
N GLN A 129 12.32 -8.42 3.47
CA GLN A 129 12.60 -8.58 4.90
C GLN A 129 13.21 -9.96 5.20
N ARG A 130 12.68 -11.04 4.59
CA ARG A 130 13.22 -12.39 4.77
C ARG A 130 14.65 -12.51 4.25
N ARG A 131 14.94 -11.96 3.07
CA ARG A 131 16.27 -11.92 2.47
C ARG A 131 17.26 -11.21 3.40
N LEU A 132 16.86 -10.07 3.95
CA LEU A 132 17.66 -9.27 4.88
C LEU A 132 17.90 -9.91 6.25
N THR A 133 16.98 -10.75 6.74
CA THR A 133 17.16 -11.48 8.01
C THR A 133 17.98 -12.76 7.90
N ARG A 134 18.17 -13.29 6.69
CA ARG A 134 18.90 -14.55 6.43
C ARG A 134 20.34 -14.33 5.96
N GLY A 135 20.68 -13.11 5.53
CA GLY A 135 22.03 -12.68 5.20
C GLY A 135 22.65 -11.88 6.33
#